data_AF-A0A5S3U1U3-F1
#
_entry.id   AF-A0A5S3U1U3-F1
#
_cell.length_a   1.000
_cell.length_b   1.000
_cell.length_c   1.000
_cell.angle_alpha   90.00
_cell.angle_beta   90.00
_cell.angle_gamma   90.00
#
_symmetry.space_group_name_H-M   'P 1'
#
loop_
_entity.id
_entity.type
_entity.pdbx_description
1 polymer ?
#
loop_
_entity_poly.entity_id
_entity_poly.type
_entity_poly.pdbx_seq_one_letter_code
_entity_poly.pdbx_strand_id
1 'polypeptide(L)'
;SHDVAYMLMVSHLCESTDTRIALNVEGIDLVLGGHTHGGESYHTLDNGSMVDQPNIFAQGLNELTLSFYLEDKTLAVVFYNS
;
A
#
# COMPACT_ATOMS: atom_id res chain seq x y z
N SER A 1 -0.92 -21.96 -10.83
CA SER A 1 -1.59 -21.38 -9.67
C SER A 1 -0.76 -20.19 -9.22
N HIS A 2 -1.38 -19.09 -8.84
CA HIS A 2 -0.70 -18.13 -7.97
C HIS A 2 -1.49 -18.15 -6.67
N ASP A 3 -0.94 -18.88 -5.69
CA ASP A 3 -1.55 -19.19 -4.40
C ASP A 3 -1.68 -17.96 -3.47
N VAL A 4 -1.35 -16.77 -3.98
CA VAL A 4 -1.45 -15.50 -3.29
C VAL A 4 -2.73 -14.78 -3.72
N ALA A 5 -3.55 -14.42 -2.74
CA ALA A 5 -4.78 -13.65 -2.94
C ALA A 5 -4.54 -12.12 -2.86
N TYR A 6 -3.53 -11.70 -2.08
CA TYR A 6 -3.18 -10.30 -1.87
C TYR A 6 -1.70 -10.18 -1.50
N MET A 7 -0.95 -9.28 -2.12
CA MET A 7 0.48 -9.07 -1.86
C MET A 7 0.73 -7.72 -1.20
N LEU A 8 1.35 -7.77 -0.02
CA LEU A 8 1.92 -6.60 0.64
C LEU A 8 3.41 -6.52 0.37
N MET A 9 3.86 -5.35 -0.03
CA MET A 9 5.27 -4.97 -0.03
C MET A 9 5.52 -4.04 1.16
N VAL A 10 6.42 -4.44 2.05
CA VAL A 10 6.94 -3.55 3.10
C VAL A 10 8.27 -2.98 2.63
N SER A 11 8.36 -1.66 2.53
CA SER A 11 9.44 -0.95 1.85
C SER A 11 10.05 0.16 2.70
N HIS A 12 11.23 0.61 2.28
CA HIS A 12 11.91 1.78 2.82
C HIS A 12 12.69 2.50 1.70
N LEU A 13 12.07 2.67 0.53
CA LEU A 13 12.74 3.11 -0.71
C LEU A 13 12.32 4.50 -1.22
N CYS A 14 11.56 5.25 -0.42
CA CYS A 14 10.82 6.46 -0.78
C CYS A 14 9.54 6.22 -1.58
N GLU A 15 8.52 7.05 -1.29
CA GLU A 15 7.21 7.07 -1.97
C GLU A 15 7.32 7.01 -3.51
N SER A 16 8.22 7.78 -4.13
CA SER A 16 8.37 7.79 -5.60
C SER A 16 8.85 6.44 -6.16
N THR A 17 9.74 5.76 -5.42
CA THR A 17 10.25 4.45 -5.83
C THR A 17 9.19 3.38 -5.60
N ASP A 18 8.51 3.45 -4.45
CA ASP A 18 7.40 2.56 -4.07
C ASP A 18 6.26 2.64 -5.10
N THR A 19 5.87 3.86 -5.49
CA THR A 19 4.89 4.14 -6.54
C THR A 19 5.31 3.50 -7.87
N ARG A 20 6.57 3.71 -8.29
CA ARG A 20 7.07 3.14 -9.54
C ARG A 20 7.09 1.62 -9.50
N ILE A 21 7.45 1.01 -8.37
CA ILE A 21 7.44 -0.45 -8.23
C ILE A 21 6.01 -0.99 -8.29
N ALA A 22 5.08 -0.41 -7.53
CA ALA A 22 3.68 -0.82 -7.51
C ALA A 22 3.00 -0.69 -8.90
N LEU A 23 3.38 0.32 -9.70
CA LEU A 23 2.88 0.47 -11.07
C LEU A 23 3.43 -0.58 -12.06
N ASN A 24 4.64 -1.10 -11.83
CA ASN A 24 5.39 -1.87 -12.83
C ASN A 24 5.62 -3.34 -12.46
N VAL A 25 5.39 -3.73 -11.20
CA VAL A 25 5.49 -5.12 -10.74
C VAL A 25 4.09 -5.68 -10.55
N GLU A 26 3.72 -6.60 -11.43
CA GLU A 26 2.41 -7.25 -11.39
C GLU A 26 2.20 -8.00 -10.06
N GLY A 27 1.01 -7.84 -9.49
CA GLY A 27 0.56 -8.55 -8.31
C GLY A 27 0.90 -7.90 -6.98
N ILE A 28 1.50 -6.70 -6.94
CA ILE A 28 1.60 -5.90 -5.70
C ILE A 28 0.30 -5.11 -5.51
N ASP A 29 -0.40 -5.39 -4.42
CA ASP A 29 -1.70 -4.75 -4.15
C ASP A 29 -1.56 -3.58 -3.14
N LEU A 30 -0.63 -3.67 -2.20
CA LEU A 30 -0.36 -2.63 -1.21
C LEU A 30 1.14 -2.49 -0.94
N VAL A 31 1.62 -1.25 -0.91
CA VAL A 31 2.95 -0.90 -0.40
C VAL A 31 2.81 -0.14 0.92
N LEU A 32 3.50 -0.61 1.94
CA LEU A 32 3.73 0.10 3.20
C LEU A 32 5.15 0.66 3.18
N GLY A 33 5.28 1.96 2.89
CA GLY A 33 6.53 2.64 2.56
C GLY A 33 7.11 3.52 3.68
N GLY A 34 8.12 4.32 3.32
CA GLY A 34 8.85 5.17 4.26
C GLY A 34 10.06 5.87 3.62
N HIS A 35 11.07 6.20 4.44
CA HIS A 35 12.38 6.77 4.06
C HIS A 35 12.42 8.27 3.71
N THR A 36 11.46 8.83 2.97
CA THR A 36 11.53 10.24 2.52
C THR A 36 11.48 11.27 3.64
N HIS A 37 10.86 10.92 4.76
CA HIS A 37 10.39 11.89 5.75
C HIS A 37 9.49 13.00 5.15
N GLY A 38 8.80 12.71 4.03
CA GLY A 38 7.99 13.68 3.29
C GLY A 38 6.67 14.06 3.95
N GLY A 39 6.37 13.47 5.11
CA GLY A 39 5.04 13.50 5.73
C GLY A 39 4.21 12.29 5.33
N GLU A 40 2.96 12.32 5.75
CA GLU A 40 1.99 11.28 5.47
C GLU A 40 1.48 11.33 4.02
N SER A 41 1.35 10.17 3.40
CA SER A 41 0.76 10.01 2.07
C SER A 41 0.01 8.70 1.99
N TYR A 42 -1.20 8.74 1.44
CA TYR A 42 -1.98 7.57 1.09
C TYR A 42 -2.65 7.80 -0.26
N HIS A 43 -2.39 6.92 -1.23
CA HIS A 43 -3.00 7.04 -2.55
C HIS A 43 -3.18 5.69 -3.25
N THR A 44 -4.27 5.60 -4.01
CA THR A 44 -4.53 4.50 -4.95
C THR A 44 -4.04 4.89 -6.33
N LEU A 45 -3.30 3.98 -6.96
CA LEU A 45 -2.72 4.14 -8.29
C LEU A 45 -3.70 3.74 -9.39
N ASP A 46 -3.39 4.12 -10.64
CA ASP A 46 -4.24 3.82 -11.81
C ASP A 46 -4.46 2.31 -12.04
N ASN A 47 -3.52 1.47 -11.58
CA ASN A 47 -3.62 0.01 -11.66
C ASN A 47 -4.34 -0.62 -10.46
N GLY A 48 -4.85 0.19 -9.52
CA GLY A 48 -5.56 -0.25 -8.33
C GLY A 48 -4.68 -0.55 -7.11
N SER A 49 -3.35 -0.60 -7.27
CA SER A 49 -2.41 -0.77 -6.14
C SER A 49 -2.46 0.44 -5.22
N MET A 50 -2.26 0.22 -3.92
CA MET A 50 -2.22 1.27 -2.91
C MET A 50 -0.79 1.51 -2.42
N VAL A 51 -0.47 2.76 -2.09
CA VAL A 51 0.78 3.15 -1.43
C VAL A 51 0.44 3.97 -0.19
N ASP A 52 0.94 3.53 0.96
CA ASP A 52 0.79 4.20 2.25
C ASP A 52 2.17 4.52 2.83
N GLN A 53 2.36 5.75 3.28
CA GLN A 53 3.54 6.22 3.97
C GLN A 53 3.12 6.92 5.28
N PRO A 54 3.53 6.40 6.45
CA PRO A 54 3.20 6.99 7.73
C PRO A 54 4.01 8.26 7.99
N ASN A 55 3.48 9.10 8.89
CA ASN A 55 4.13 10.35 9.30
C ASN A 55 5.47 10.08 10.03
N ILE A 56 6.30 11.12 10.08
CA ILE A 56 7.69 11.03 10.54
C ILE A 56 7.80 10.95 12.06
N PHE A 57 8.95 10.47 12.54
CA PHE A 57 9.29 10.43 13.98
C PHE A 57 8.27 9.68 14.86
N ALA A 58 7.57 8.68 14.30
CA ALA A 58 6.46 7.98 14.97
C ALA A 58 5.33 8.91 15.44
N GLN A 59 5.19 10.09 14.82
CA GLN A 59 4.08 11.01 15.05
C GLN A 59 2.83 10.65 14.23
N GLY A 60 2.91 9.63 13.37
CA GLY A 60 1.77 9.08 12.63
C GLY A 60 1.62 7.60 12.93
N LEU A 61 0.39 7.20 13.27
CA LEU A 61 -0.04 5.82 13.28
C LEU A 61 -1.07 5.69 12.16
N ASN A 62 -0.68 5.05 11.07
CA ASN A 62 -1.60 4.78 9.98
C ASN A 62 -2.28 3.45 10.30
N GLU A 63 -3.57 3.50 10.60
CA GLU A 63 -4.40 2.32 10.75
C GLU A 63 -5.12 2.05 9.44
N LEU A 64 -4.74 0.93 8.80
CA LEU A 64 -5.33 0.47 7.56
C LEU A 64 -6.04 -0.88 7.80
N THR A 65 -7.37 -0.87 7.72
CA THR A 65 -8.19 -2.08 7.75
C THR A 65 -8.69 -2.40 6.35
N LEU A 66 -8.30 -3.57 5.85
CA LEU A 66 -8.70 -4.07 4.53
C LEU A 66 -9.65 -5.26 4.66
N SER A 67 -10.71 -5.26 3.87
CA SER A 67 -11.57 -6.43 3.64
C SER A 67 -11.57 -6.75 2.16
N PHE A 68 -11.27 -8.00 1.80
CA PHE A 68 -11.26 -8.47 0.41
C PHE A 68 -11.90 -9.85 0.28
N TYR A 69 -12.46 -10.12 -0.89
CA TYR A 69 -13.12 -11.38 -1.21
C TYR A 69 -12.09 -12.38 -1.75
N LEU A 70 -12.02 -13.57 -1.16
CA LEU A 70 -11.06 -14.60 -1.58
C LEU A 70 -11.43 -15.26 -2.91
N GLU A 71 -12.71 -15.20 -3.29
CA GLU A 71 -13.26 -15.88 -4.45
C GLU A 71 -12.87 -15.19 -5.77
N ASP A 72 -12.90 -13.86 -5.78
CA ASP A 72 -12.59 -13.04 -6.96
C ASP A 72 -11.39 -12.11 -6.75
N LYS A 73 -10.76 -12.17 -5.56
CA LYS A 73 -9.61 -11.35 -5.15
C LYS A 73 -9.85 -9.85 -5.23
N THR A 74 -11.12 -9.43 -5.12
CA THR A 74 -11.48 -8.01 -5.16
C THR A 74 -11.44 -7.38 -3.77
N LEU A 75 -11.06 -6.12 -3.71
CA LEU A 75 -11.08 -5.32 -2.50
C LEU A 75 -12.50 -4.82 -2.24
N ALA A 76 -13.05 -5.14 -1.07
CA ALA A 76 -14.42 -4.85 -0.69
C ALA A 76 -14.53 -3.53 0.10
N VAL A 77 -13.66 -3.34 1.09
CA VAL A 77 -13.69 -2.19 2.00
C VAL A 77 -12.28 -1.80 2.40
N VAL A 78 -12.04 -0.50 2.43
CA VAL A 78 -10.84 0.12 2.98
C VAL A 78 -11.25 1.13 4.04
N PHE A 79 -10.77 0.95 5.26
CA PHE A 79 -10.80 1.99 6.29
C PHE A 79 -9.37 2.46 6.53
N TYR A 80 -9.15 3.76 6.31
CA TYR A 80 -7.88 4.42 6.55
C TYR A 80 -8.10 5.50 7.62
N ASN A 81 -7.27 5.47 8.65
CA ASN A 81 -7.25 6.45 9.73
C ASN A 81 -5.79 6.84 10.00
N SER A 82 -5.56 8.15 10.09
CA SER A 82 -4.24 8.80 10.15
C SER A 82 -4.15 9.80 11.29
#